data_AF-A0A5K4F680-F1
#
_entry.id   AF-A0A5K4F680-F1
#
_cell.length_a   1.000
_cell.length_b   1.000
_cell.length_c   1.000
_cell.angle_alpha   90.00
_cell.angle_beta   90.00
_cell.angle_gamma   90.00
#
_symmetry.space_group_name_H-M   'P 1'
#
loop_
_entity.id
_entity.type
_entity.pdbx_description
1 polymer ?
#
loop_
_entity_poly.entity_id
_entity_poly.type
_entity_poly.pdbx_seq_one_letter_code
_entity_poly.pdbx_strand_id
1 'polypeptide(L)'
;MSGKLGGKSSALFQLSIELSKFILVLFILSQLAVFVYKFSTLPYESLEMFYEILVLSSMFIFDIIRLYICSVANRSQSSILLAASYVLLGICVLYCVWIVMWQLFTVKIELYFVSVLVIFYGLNFCTGIHGFISFNSEI
;
A
#
# COMPACT_ATOMS: atom_id res chain seq x y z
N MET A 1 -3.65 31.16 29.38
CA MET A 1 -4.34 29.98 28.81
C MET A 1 -4.57 30.23 27.31
N SER A 2 -3.62 29.84 26.46
CA SER A 2 -3.92 29.58 25.05
C SER A 2 -3.43 28.16 24.84
N GLY A 3 -4.34 27.21 25.04
CA GLY A 3 -4.06 25.81 24.73
C GLY A 3 -3.76 25.76 23.25
N LYS A 4 -2.53 25.38 22.90
CA LYS A 4 -2.23 24.80 21.59
C LYS A 4 -3.17 23.58 21.47
N LEU A 5 -4.36 23.81 20.94
CA LEU A 5 -5.32 22.77 20.62
C LEU A 5 -4.56 21.71 19.81
N GLY A 6 -4.64 20.49 20.31
CA GLY A 6 -3.75 19.37 20.03
C GLY A 6 -3.48 19.17 18.54
N GLY A 7 -2.25 18.69 18.27
CA GLY A 7 -1.67 18.52 16.95
C GLY A 7 -2.70 18.13 15.89
N LYS A 8 -2.88 19.02 14.91
CA LYS A 8 -3.76 18.81 13.78
C LYS A 8 -3.11 17.80 12.84
N SER A 9 -3.15 16.53 13.24
CA SER A 9 -3.11 15.43 12.29
C SER A 9 -4.17 15.71 11.21
N SER A 10 -3.82 15.51 9.94
CA SER A 10 -4.80 15.66 8.87
C SER A 10 -5.79 14.50 8.96
N ALA A 11 -7.04 14.81 9.32
CA ALA A 11 -8.09 13.80 9.47
C ALA A 11 -8.37 13.05 8.16
N LEU A 12 -8.32 13.76 7.01
CA LEU A 12 -8.47 13.15 5.69
C LEU A 12 -7.32 12.20 5.37
N PHE A 13 -6.09 12.59 5.71
CA PHE A 13 -4.94 11.72 5.50
C PHE A 13 -5.00 10.49 6.40
N GLN A 14 -5.40 10.65 7.66
CA GLN A 14 -5.60 9.51 8.57
C GLN A 14 -6.67 8.55 8.05
N LEU A 15 -7.80 9.06 7.57
CA LEU A 15 -8.87 8.24 6.99
C LEU A 15 -8.37 7.45 5.78
N SER A 16 -7.59 8.09 4.90
CA SER A 16 -7.00 7.42 3.73
C SER A 16 -6.06 6.29 4.15
N ILE A 17 -5.23 6.52 5.17
CA ILE A 17 -4.33 5.50 5.73
C ILE A 17 -5.11 4.32 6.30
N GLU A 18 -6.14 4.55 7.12
CA GLU A 18 -6.93 3.47 7.73
C GLU A 18 -7.68 2.65 6.68
N LEU A 19 -8.27 3.31 5.67
CA LEU A 19 -8.93 2.63 4.56
C LEU A 19 -7.93 1.77 3.77
N SER A 20 -6.69 2.24 3.62
CA SER A 20 -5.64 1.51 2.91
C SER A 20 -5.15 0.29 3.67
N LYS A 21 -5.07 0.37 5.00
CA LYS A 21 -4.81 -0.81 5.85
C LYS A 21 -5.89 -1.86 5.65
N PHE A 22 -7.16 -1.44 5.65
CA PHE A 22 -8.28 -2.36 5.42
C PHE A 22 -8.21 -3.02 4.03
N ILE A 23 -7.96 -2.23 2.98
CA ILE A 23 -7.78 -2.74 1.62
C ILE A 23 -6.58 -3.70 1.52
N LEU A 24 -5.47 -3.41 2.19
CA LEU A 24 -4.32 -4.31 2.23
C LEU A 24 -4.66 -5.66 2.88
N VAL A 25 -5.40 -5.65 4.00
CA VAL A 25 -5.86 -6.90 4.64
C VAL A 25 -6.76 -7.69 3.69
N LEU A 26 -7.72 -7.04 3.04
CA LEU A 26 -8.58 -7.69 2.04
C LEU A 26 -7.77 -8.25 0.88
N PHE A 27 -6.77 -7.51 0.41
CA PHE A 27 -5.89 -7.95 -0.66
C PHE A 27 -5.10 -9.19 -0.24
N ILE A 28 -4.49 -9.21 0.96
CA ILE A 28 -3.78 -10.40 1.48
C ILE A 28 -4.72 -11.62 1.55
N LEU A 29 -5.94 -11.45 2.08
CA LEU A 29 -6.92 -12.54 2.15
C LEU A 29 -7.31 -13.04 0.75
N SER A 30 -7.49 -12.14 -0.22
CA SER A 30 -7.77 -12.51 -1.59
C SER A 30 -6.61 -13.28 -2.24
N GLN A 31 -5.36 -12.87 -2.00
CA GLN A 31 -4.19 -13.58 -2.52
C GLN A 31 -4.08 -14.99 -1.94
N LEU A 32 -4.35 -15.19 -0.65
CA LEU A 32 -4.40 -16.53 -0.05
C LEU A 32 -5.44 -17.41 -0.74
N ALA A 33 -6.63 -16.89 -1.03
CA ALA A 33 -7.67 -17.62 -1.75
C ALA A 33 -7.25 -17.96 -3.19
N VAL A 34 -6.60 -17.03 -3.91
CA VAL A 34 -6.12 -17.30 -5.26
C VAL A 34 -4.96 -18.29 -5.26
N PHE A 35 -4.07 -18.28 -4.26
CA PHE A 35 -3.01 -19.28 -4.13
C PHE A 35 -3.56 -20.69 -3.93
N VAL A 36 -4.60 -20.87 -3.11
CA VAL A 36 -5.28 -22.16 -2.96
C VAL A 36 -5.87 -22.64 -4.30
N TYR A 37 -6.45 -21.73 -5.07
CA TYR A 37 -6.95 -22.03 -6.41
C TYR A 37 -5.82 -22.42 -7.39
N LYS A 38 -4.75 -21.62 -7.46
CA LYS A 38 -3.59 -21.88 -8.32
C LYS A 38 -2.95 -23.23 -8.02
N PHE A 39 -2.77 -23.55 -6.74
CA PHE A 39 -2.22 -24.84 -6.30
C PHE A 39 -3.07 -26.03 -6.75
N SER A 40 -4.39 -25.87 -6.79
CA SER A 40 -5.31 -26.97 -7.10
C SER A 40 -5.57 -27.14 -8.60
N THR A 41 -5.45 -26.08 -9.40
CA THR A 41 -5.94 -26.05 -10.78
C THR A 41 -4.84 -25.87 -11.81
N LEU A 42 -3.75 -25.17 -11.50
CA LEU A 42 -2.69 -24.89 -12.47
C LEU A 42 -1.48 -25.82 -12.22
N PRO A 43 -0.93 -26.45 -13.27
CA PRO A 43 0.28 -27.26 -13.16
C PRO A 43 1.52 -26.34 -13.08
N TYR A 44 1.61 -25.55 -12.01
CA TYR A 44 2.76 -24.71 -11.75
C TYR A 44 3.96 -25.55 -11.35
N GLU A 45 5.13 -25.19 -11.88
CA GLU A 45 6.37 -25.69 -11.33
C GLU A 45 6.55 -25.12 -9.92
N SER A 46 7.02 -25.96 -8.98
CA SER A 46 7.17 -25.57 -7.57
C SER A 46 8.04 -24.32 -7.38
N LEU A 47 8.98 -24.10 -8.30
CA LEU A 47 9.93 -22.98 -8.28
C LEU A 47 9.26 -21.66 -8.69
N GLU A 48 8.37 -21.67 -9.69
CA GLU A 48 7.61 -20.49 -10.11
C GLU A 48 6.66 -20.04 -8.99
N MET A 49 5.99 -21.00 -8.34
CA MET A 49 5.10 -20.71 -7.22
C MET A 49 5.86 -20.11 -6.04
N PHE A 50 7.07 -20.61 -5.74
CA PHE A 50 7.92 -20.06 -4.70
C PHE A 50 8.30 -18.60 -4.97
N TYR A 51 8.67 -18.27 -6.21
CA TYR A 51 8.99 -16.90 -6.57
C TYR A 51 7.80 -15.96 -6.44
N GLU A 52 6.61 -16.39 -6.84
CA GLU A 52 5.40 -15.58 -6.71
C GLU A 52 5.09 -15.27 -5.24
N ILE A 53 5.18 -16.27 -4.37
CA ILE A 53 5.01 -16.10 -2.92
C ILE A 53 6.06 -15.15 -2.35
N LEU A 54 7.32 -15.28 -2.76
CA LEU A 54 8.41 -14.41 -2.30
C LEU A 54 8.17 -12.96 -2.71
N VAL A 55 7.81 -12.73 -3.97
CA VAL A 55 7.52 -11.39 -4.50
C VAL A 55 6.34 -10.77 -3.77
N LEU A 56 5.21 -11.48 -3.63
CA LEU A 56 4.04 -10.96 -2.92
C LEU A 56 4.32 -10.71 -1.43
N SER A 57 5.03 -11.63 -0.76
CA SER A 57 5.40 -11.47 0.65
C SER A 57 6.30 -10.25 0.86
N SER A 58 7.29 -10.05 -0.02
CA SER A 58 8.13 -8.86 0.03
C SER A 58 7.35 -7.58 -0.21
N MET A 59 6.42 -7.56 -1.18
CA MET A 59 5.52 -6.43 -1.42
C MET A 59 4.70 -6.10 -0.16
N PHE A 60 4.13 -7.09 0.52
CA PHE A 60 3.36 -6.88 1.75
C PHE A 60 4.19 -6.29 2.87
N ILE A 61 5.43 -6.77 3.05
CA ILE A 61 6.33 -6.20 4.05
C ILE A 61 6.59 -4.72 3.77
N PHE A 62 6.90 -4.37 2.51
CA PHE A 62 7.10 -2.97 2.13
C PHE A 62 5.85 -2.12 2.34
N ASP A 63 4.66 -2.63 1.99
CA ASP A 63 3.42 -1.87 2.11
C ASP A 63 2.99 -1.69 3.58
N ILE A 64 3.21 -2.70 4.43
CA ILE A 64 3.00 -2.59 5.89
C ILE A 64 3.94 -1.53 6.49
N ILE A 65 5.23 -1.59 6.15
CA ILE A 65 6.22 -0.60 6.62
C ILE A 65 5.83 0.79 6.14
N ARG A 66 5.42 0.93 4.87
CA ARG A 66 4.97 2.19 4.29
C ARG A 66 3.79 2.77 5.06
N LEU A 67 2.72 2.00 5.29
CA LEU A 67 1.54 2.44 6.03
C LEU A 67 1.85 2.81 7.48
N TYR A 68 2.78 2.07 8.11
CA TYR A 68 3.27 2.40 9.44
C TYR A 68 3.98 3.75 9.46
N ILE A 69 4.92 3.97 8.53
CA ILE A 69 5.64 5.25 8.40
C ILE A 69 4.68 6.40 8.07
N CYS A 70 3.69 6.21 7.19
CA CYS A 70 2.65 7.22 6.94
C CYS A 70 1.89 7.58 8.22
N SER A 71 1.54 6.57 9.04
CA SER A 71 0.85 6.77 10.32
C SER A 71 1.72 7.52 11.34
N VAL A 72 3.03 7.30 11.33
CA VAL A 72 3.99 8.04 12.17
C VAL A 72 4.14 9.47 11.64
N ALA A 73 4.32 9.65 10.33
CA ALA A 73 4.49 10.94 9.66
C ALA A 73 3.30 11.87 9.90
N ASN A 74 2.07 11.37 9.85
CA ASN A 74 0.87 12.16 10.11
C ASN A 74 0.79 12.65 11.58
N ARG A 75 1.21 11.80 12.53
CA ARG A 75 1.19 12.16 13.96
C ARG A 75 2.31 13.13 14.34
N SER A 76 3.48 13.00 13.72
CA SER A 76 4.61 13.89 13.95
C SER A 76 4.63 15.11 13.03
N GLN A 77 3.67 15.23 12.10
CA GLN A 77 3.65 16.24 11.03
C GLN A 77 5.00 16.36 10.30
N SER A 78 5.71 15.23 10.13
CA SER A 78 7.06 15.22 9.58
C SER A 78 7.04 15.04 8.07
N SER A 79 7.36 16.11 7.34
CA SER A 79 7.56 16.11 5.89
C SER A 79 8.61 15.09 5.43
N ILE A 80 9.66 14.85 6.23
CA ILE A 80 10.75 13.92 5.92
C ILE A 80 10.26 12.47 5.95
N LEU A 81 9.52 12.09 7.00
CA LEU A 81 8.96 10.73 7.09
C LEU A 81 7.91 10.49 6.02
N LEU A 82 7.11 11.51 5.69
CA LEU A 82 6.16 11.42 4.60
C LEU A 82 6.85 11.19 3.25
N ALA A 83 7.95 11.92 2.96
CA ALA A 83 8.76 11.70 1.77
C ALA A 83 9.36 10.28 1.73
N ALA A 84 9.88 9.77 2.86
CA ALA A 84 10.38 8.40 2.94
C ALA A 84 9.27 7.36 2.63
N SER A 85 8.05 7.60 3.12
CA SER A 85 6.90 6.73 2.80
C SER A 85 6.54 6.74 1.31
N TYR A 86 6.80 7.83 0.58
CA TYR A 86 6.59 7.89 -0.87
C TYR A 86 7.66 7.18 -1.69
N VAL A 87 8.90 7.13 -1.20
CA VAL A 87 9.91 6.25 -1.80
C VAL A 87 9.45 4.79 -1.72
N LEU A 88 8.93 4.37 -0.56
CA LEU A 88 8.34 3.05 -0.38
C LEU A 88 7.08 2.83 -1.23
N LEU A 89 6.25 3.86 -1.41
CA LEU A 89 5.11 3.81 -2.34
C LEU A 89 5.57 3.52 -3.77
N GLY A 90 6.64 4.18 -4.23
CA GLY A 90 7.24 3.92 -5.53
C GLY A 90 7.68 2.46 -5.69
N ILE A 91 8.33 1.89 -4.66
CA ILE A 91 8.70 0.47 -4.63
C ILE A 91 7.46 -0.43 -4.72
N CYS A 92 6.41 -0.15 -3.94
CA CYS A 92 5.16 -0.92 -3.98
C CYS A 92 4.47 -0.85 -5.36
N VAL A 93 4.52 0.31 -6.03
CA VAL A 93 4.00 0.46 -7.39
C VAL A 93 4.78 -0.40 -8.39
N LEU A 94 6.12 -0.48 -8.27
CA LEU A 94 6.93 -1.35 -9.12
C LEU A 94 6.54 -2.83 -8.94
N TYR A 95 6.29 -3.27 -7.70
CA TYR A 95 5.75 -4.60 -7.45
C TYR A 95 4.39 -4.80 -8.12
N CYS A 96 3.46 -3.84 -8.00
CA CYS A 96 2.16 -3.93 -8.67
C CYS A 96 2.29 -4.04 -10.20
N VAL A 97 3.21 -3.29 -10.83
CA VAL A 97 3.47 -3.39 -12.27
C VAL A 97 3.95 -4.79 -12.64
N TRP A 98 4.88 -5.35 -11.85
CA TRP A 98 5.36 -6.72 -12.07
C TRP A 98 4.23 -7.75 -11.96
N ILE A 99 3.38 -7.65 -10.93
CA ILE A 99 2.24 -8.56 -10.73
C ILE A 99 1.25 -8.43 -11.89
N VAL A 100 0.94 -7.21 -12.34
CA VAL A 100 0.07 -6.98 -13.51
C VAL A 100 0.62 -7.67 -14.75
N MET A 101 1.91 -7.49 -15.05
CA MET A 101 2.55 -8.12 -16.21
C MET A 101 2.47 -9.65 -16.14
N TRP A 102 2.70 -10.22 -14.97
CA TRP A 102 2.63 -11.67 -14.75
C TRP A 102 1.20 -12.21 -14.86
N GLN A 103 0.22 -11.49 -14.31
CA GLN A 103 -1.18 -11.94 -14.26
C GLN A 103 -1.98 -11.73 -15.54
N LEU A 104 -1.49 -10.94 -16.50
CA LEU A 104 -2.13 -10.80 -17.82
C LEU A 104 -2.35 -12.15 -18.52
N PHE A 105 -1.50 -13.14 -18.24
CA PHE A 105 -1.54 -14.46 -18.86
C PHE A 105 -2.15 -15.56 -17.99
N THR A 106 -2.45 -15.29 -16.72
CA THR A 106 -2.83 -16.32 -15.75
C THR A 106 -4.21 -16.09 -15.16
N VAL A 107 -4.32 -15.29 -14.09
CA VAL A 107 -5.55 -15.14 -13.30
C VAL A 107 -6.05 -13.70 -13.35
N LYS A 108 -7.10 -13.46 -14.15
CA LYS A 108 -7.72 -12.13 -14.31
C LYS A 108 -8.25 -11.54 -13.00
N ILE A 109 -8.64 -12.36 -12.03
CA ILE A 109 -9.17 -11.83 -10.75
C ILE A 109 -8.10 -11.07 -9.96
N GLU A 110 -6.84 -11.50 -10.00
CA GLU A 110 -5.74 -10.79 -9.35
C GLU A 110 -5.48 -9.44 -10.00
N LEU A 111 -5.63 -9.33 -11.32
CA LEU A 111 -5.51 -8.06 -12.03
C LEU A 111 -6.52 -7.03 -11.48
N TYR A 112 -7.76 -7.44 -11.21
CA TYR A 112 -8.75 -6.54 -10.61
C TYR A 112 -8.34 -6.12 -9.19
N PHE A 113 -7.88 -7.05 -8.35
CA PHE A 113 -7.43 -6.73 -7.00
C PHE A 113 -6.24 -5.76 -7.00
N VAL A 114 -5.25 -5.96 -7.87
CA VAL A 114 -4.09 -5.06 -8.00
C VAL A 114 -4.52 -3.69 -8.53
N SER A 115 -5.46 -3.64 -9.47
CA SER A 115 -5.99 -2.38 -10.01
C SER A 115 -6.65 -1.55 -8.90
N VAL A 116 -7.47 -2.18 -8.05
CA VAL A 116 -8.06 -1.54 -6.88
C VAL A 116 -6.97 -1.02 -5.93
N LEU A 117 -5.96 -1.83 -5.64
CA LEU A 117 -4.85 -1.44 -4.77
C LEU A 117 -4.09 -0.21 -5.30
N VAL A 118 -3.83 -0.15 -6.61
CA VAL A 118 -3.17 0.98 -7.27
C VAL A 118 -4.02 2.27 -7.20
N ILE A 119 -5.34 2.16 -7.32
CA ILE A 119 -6.23 3.32 -7.11
C ILE A 119 -6.07 3.87 -5.69
N PHE A 120 -6.01 2.98 -4.69
CA PHE A 120 -5.78 3.40 -3.30
C PHE A 120 -4.40 4.00 -3.10
N TYR A 121 -3.35 3.49 -3.75
CA TYR A 121 -2.04 4.14 -3.76
C TYR A 121 -2.11 5.57 -4.30
N GLY A 122 -2.85 5.79 -5.40
CA GLY A 122 -3.10 7.13 -5.93
C GLY A 122 -3.84 8.03 -4.94
N LEU A 123 -4.86 7.51 -4.24
CA LEU A 123 -5.59 8.26 -3.21
C LEU A 123 -4.69 8.64 -2.01
N ASN A 124 -3.83 7.73 -1.55
CA ASN A 124 -2.86 8.04 -0.49
C ASN A 124 -1.88 9.12 -0.94
N PHE A 125 -1.44 9.07 -2.20
CA PHE A 125 -0.53 10.05 -2.75
C PHE A 125 -1.17 11.45 -2.81
N CYS A 126 -2.41 11.55 -3.31
CA CYS A 126 -3.13 12.82 -3.36
C CYS A 126 -3.39 13.40 -1.96
N THR A 127 -3.88 12.58 -1.03
CA THR A 127 -4.15 13.02 0.35
C THR A 127 -2.88 13.35 1.12
N GLY A 128 -1.79 12.65 0.87
CA GLY A 128 -0.52 12.96 1.49
C GLY A 128 0.16 14.19 0.87
N ILE A 129 -0.03 14.52 -0.41
CA ILE A 129 0.41 15.83 -0.96
C ILE A 129 -0.28 16.95 -0.21
N HIS A 130 -1.59 16.82 0.00
CA HIS A 130 -2.34 17.77 0.82
C HIS A 130 -1.78 17.85 2.26
N GLY A 131 -1.46 16.70 2.87
CA GLY A 131 -0.77 16.65 4.15
C GLY A 131 0.59 17.36 4.15
N PHE A 132 1.41 17.13 3.13
CA PHE A 132 2.72 17.77 2.98
C PHE A 132 2.61 19.30 2.90
N ILE A 133 1.67 19.82 2.11
CA ILE A 133 1.43 21.27 2.01
C ILE A 133 0.99 21.81 3.37
N SER A 134 0.05 21.13 4.05
CA SER A 134 -0.45 21.53 5.37
C SER A 134 0.67 21.60 6.41
N PHE A 135 1.53 20.58 6.49
CA PHE A 135 2.59 20.51 7.50
C PHE A 135 3.66 21.58 7.29
N ASN A 136 4.00 21.90 6.05
CA ASN A 136 4.97 22.96 5.76
C ASN A 136 4.36 24.37 5.86
N SER A 137 3.04 24.52 5.75
CA SER A 137 2.36 25.81 5.95
C SER A 137 2.20 26.21 7.42
N GLU A 138 2.32 25.26 8.35
CA GLU A 138 2.28 25.50 9.80
C GLU A 138 3.64 25.92 10.38
N ILE A 139 4.73 25.81 9.61
CA ILE A 139 6.09 26.23 9.97
C ILE A 139 6.32 27.67 9.51
#